data_AF-A0A958IQQ7-F1
#
_entry.id   AF-A0A958IQQ7-F1
#
_cell.length_a   1.000
_cell.length_b   1.000
_cell.length_c   1.000
_cell.angle_alpha   90.00
_cell.angle_beta   90.00
_cell.angle_gamma   90.00
#
_symmetry.space_group_name_H-M   'P 1'
#
loop_
_entity.id
_entity.type
_entity.pdbx_description
1 polymer ?
#
loop_
_entity_poly.entity_id
_entity_poly.type
_entity_poly.pdbx_seq_one_letter_code
_entity_poly.pdbx_strand_id
1 'polypeptide(L)'
;MPQPKSFESKAGVYEPYFVIELRASNWEVIPYATYTRLDGSPGREVRLSLGIIDSSKVNISQSELDSLIYLDSDTGANTRAIFNYTQPVGFILNWLSESRLMIKETAYREPVTASVHPDTITIILRLNKGKNGYYLQPTLVFPDNTVMEINEPALVLCANPIYMLYQQKIYRINSALPAIFWNNYFRIREKFEIPHAELGEFIRIYLPHILPVLDWENLGEHIEQRTPRLANKLIYFSEWNNHLQIDVKFQYETYEFPAYPASNRSLASAGKNLYIINRDAGEEEASRSFLEENGLLFRGGHWHIAANYNYLDWMRLIVPKLEKEGFSIINEHKLQRYRVHREKPKLQIKVRSGIDWLDLKYRITIGREVVEIPDLLRQLQNGKPYVRLADGSNVYLPEDLQQQLLAFSQYLDLKNGKGETRLPMAGITLLQDLQALTEHIRLDKQTAELIEKYRAFDAIRQVAPPGGLHGELRSYQKHGMDWLF
;
A
#
# COMPACT_ATOMS: atom_id res chain seq x y z
N MET A 1 -2.59 -54.08 -0.27
CA MET A 1 -1.67 -55.17 0.16
C MET A 1 -2.48 -56.44 0.38
N PRO A 2 -1.94 -57.65 0.10
CA PRO A 2 -2.61 -58.90 0.45
C PRO A 2 -2.72 -59.02 1.97
N GLN A 3 -3.91 -59.33 2.47
CA GLN A 3 -4.13 -59.47 3.91
C GLN A 3 -3.59 -60.81 4.42
N PRO A 4 -2.98 -60.84 5.60
CA PRO A 4 -2.45 -62.07 6.17
C PRO A 4 -3.55 -63.02 6.63
N LYS A 5 -3.28 -64.33 6.63
CA LYS A 5 -4.24 -65.36 7.10
C LYS A 5 -4.70 -65.17 8.56
N SER A 6 -3.93 -64.46 9.39
CA SER A 6 -4.30 -64.09 10.77
C SER A 6 -5.33 -62.96 10.85
N PHE A 7 -5.64 -62.28 9.74
CA PHE A 7 -6.62 -61.20 9.71
C PHE A 7 -8.04 -61.68 9.99
N GLU A 8 -8.42 -62.87 9.51
CA GLU A 8 -9.77 -63.43 9.69
C GLU A 8 -10.12 -63.69 11.17
N SER A 9 -9.11 -63.96 12.02
CA SER A 9 -9.31 -64.25 13.45
C SER A 9 -8.92 -63.09 14.38
N LYS A 10 -8.35 -61.98 13.86
CA LYS A 10 -7.68 -60.89 14.60
C LYS A 10 -6.58 -61.30 15.60
N ALA A 11 -6.38 -62.60 15.80
CA ALA A 11 -5.40 -63.17 16.70
C ALA A 11 -4.00 -63.15 16.07
N GLY A 12 -3.02 -62.61 16.80
CA GLY A 12 -1.64 -62.48 16.32
C GLY A 12 -1.40 -61.30 15.38
N VAL A 13 -2.32 -60.33 15.32
CA VAL A 13 -2.24 -59.12 14.50
C VAL A 13 -1.88 -57.92 15.36
N TYR A 14 -1.01 -57.05 14.85
CA TYR A 14 -0.70 -55.74 15.42
C TYR A 14 -1.68 -54.70 14.88
N GLU A 15 -2.38 -53.99 15.77
CA GLU A 15 -3.25 -52.86 15.42
C GLU A 15 -2.52 -51.53 15.68
N PRO A 16 -2.35 -50.67 14.66
CA PRO A 16 -1.64 -49.40 14.80
C PRO A 16 -2.46 -48.37 15.58
N TYR A 17 -1.75 -47.49 16.28
CA TYR A 17 -2.28 -46.24 16.82
C TYR A 17 -1.18 -45.21 16.92
N PHE A 18 -1.56 -43.93 16.99
CA PHE A 18 -0.62 -42.82 16.92
C PHE A 18 -0.77 -41.92 18.12
N VAL A 19 0.35 -41.66 18.80
CA VAL A 19 0.40 -40.77 19.96
C VAL A 19 0.90 -39.40 19.50
N ILE A 20 0.05 -38.40 19.63
CA ILE A 20 0.39 -36.98 19.45
C ILE A 20 0.96 -36.49 20.78
N GLU A 21 2.29 -36.35 20.86
CA GLU A 21 2.97 -35.87 22.05
C GLU A 21 3.15 -34.35 21.98
N LEU A 22 2.53 -33.63 22.94
CA LEU A 22 2.51 -32.17 22.99
C LEU A 22 3.58 -31.64 23.95
N ARG A 23 4.37 -30.69 23.47
CA ARG A 23 5.41 -29.98 24.23
C ARG A 23 5.20 -28.47 24.14
N ALA A 24 5.99 -27.71 24.90
CA ALA A 24 5.80 -26.26 25.02
C ALA A 24 5.97 -25.49 23.69
N SER A 25 6.85 -25.94 22.80
CA SER A 25 7.18 -25.25 21.54
C SER A 25 6.91 -26.06 20.28
N ASN A 26 6.66 -27.37 20.43
CA ASN A 26 6.49 -28.29 19.32
C ASN A 26 5.65 -29.49 19.74
N TRP A 27 5.35 -30.34 18.77
CA TRP A 27 4.66 -31.60 18.97
C TRP A 27 5.23 -32.66 18.02
N GLU A 28 4.98 -33.92 18.30
CA GLU A 28 5.41 -35.03 17.45
C GLU A 28 4.30 -36.08 17.35
N VAL A 29 4.35 -36.89 16.28
CA VAL A 29 3.50 -38.07 16.12
C VAL A 29 4.37 -39.30 16.31
N ILE A 30 4.02 -40.12 17.30
CA ILE A 30 4.74 -41.36 17.61
C ILE A 30 3.84 -42.54 17.27
N PRO A 31 4.19 -43.34 16.27
CA PRO A 31 3.40 -44.50 15.90
C PRO A 31 3.71 -45.70 16.78
N TYR A 32 2.67 -46.39 17.21
CA TYR A 32 2.71 -47.59 18.03
C TYR A 32 1.79 -48.66 17.45
N ALA A 33 1.96 -49.90 17.89
CA ALA A 33 0.99 -50.95 17.65
C ALA A 33 0.80 -51.83 18.88
N THR A 34 -0.45 -52.20 19.14
CA THR A 34 -0.82 -53.19 20.15
C THR A 34 -0.95 -54.56 19.52
N TYR A 35 -0.25 -55.56 20.06
CA TYR A 35 -0.41 -56.95 19.64
C TYR A 35 -1.66 -57.57 20.26
N THR A 36 -2.48 -58.25 19.47
CA THR A 36 -3.60 -59.05 20.00
C THR A 36 -3.15 -60.51 20.14
N ARG A 37 -3.22 -61.08 21.35
CA ARG A 37 -2.85 -62.48 21.60
C ARG A 37 -3.85 -63.46 20.96
N LEU A 38 -3.46 -64.74 20.86
CA LEU A 38 -4.31 -65.81 20.34
C LEU A 38 -5.62 -66.00 21.12
N ASP A 39 -5.66 -65.57 22.38
CA ASP A 39 -6.83 -65.59 23.27
C ASP A 39 -7.68 -64.31 23.20
N GLY A 40 -7.34 -63.37 22.32
CA GLY A 40 -8.02 -62.07 22.19
C GLY A 40 -7.64 -61.03 23.26
N SER A 41 -6.75 -61.36 24.20
CA SER A 41 -6.29 -60.41 25.21
C SER A 41 -5.28 -59.40 24.64
N PRO A 42 -5.25 -58.15 25.17
CA PRO A 42 -4.25 -57.18 24.78
C PRO A 42 -2.84 -57.66 25.18
N GLY A 43 -1.96 -57.67 24.18
CA GLY A 43 -0.57 -58.08 24.28
C GLY A 43 0.39 -56.90 24.45
N ARG A 44 1.64 -57.11 24.03
CA ARG A 44 2.71 -56.11 24.17
C ARG A 44 2.51 -54.95 23.19
N GLU A 45 2.81 -53.75 23.67
CA GLU A 45 2.92 -52.53 22.86
C GLU A 45 4.33 -52.42 22.25
N VAL A 46 4.40 -52.10 20.96
CA VAL A 46 5.65 -51.92 20.23
C VAL A 46 5.60 -50.62 19.45
N ARG A 47 6.69 -49.86 19.44
CA ARG A 47 6.82 -48.67 18.59
C ARG A 47 6.97 -49.11 17.12
N LEU A 48 6.17 -48.55 16.23
CA LEU A 48 6.24 -48.85 14.80
C LEU A 48 7.39 -48.07 14.15
N SER A 49 8.07 -48.70 13.20
CA SER A 49 9.02 -48.09 12.26
C SER A 49 9.06 -48.91 10.98
N LEU A 50 9.48 -48.34 9.85
CA LEU A 50 9.56 -49.03 8.56
C LEU A 50 10.39 -50.32 8.61
N GLY A 51 11.40 -50.40 9.49
CA GLY A 51 12.21 -51.60 9.70
C GLY A 51 11.53 -52.73 10.47
N ILE A 52 10.43 -52.45 11.17
CA ILE A 52 9.69 -53.40 12.03
C ILE A 52 8.39 -53.88 11.37
N ILE A 53 7.93 -53.21 10.29
CA ILE A 53 6.70 -53.58 9.57
C ILE A 53 6.93 -54.87 8.77
N ASP A 54 6.73 -56.00 9.43
CA ASP A 54 6.33 -57.22 8.72
C ASP A 54 4.87 -57.01 8.27
N SER A 55 4.70 -56.59 7.02
CA SER A 55 3.39 -56.34 6.40
C SER A 55 2.42 -57.52 6.50
N SER A 56 2.92 -58.72 6.80
CA SER A 56 2.09 -59.91 7.05
C SER A 56 1.52 -60.01 8.48
N LYS A 57 1.83 -59.06 9.38
CA LYS A 57 1.39 -59.11 10.80
C LYS A 57 0.84 -57.79 11.34
N VAL A 58 0.88 -56.70 10.58
CA VAL A 58 0.35 -55.39 10.98
C VAL A 58 -0.85 -55.04 10.13
N ASN A 59 -1.98 -54.71 10.77
CA ASN A 59 -3.17 -54.23 10.08
C ASN A 59 -3.07 -52.71 9.86
N ILE A 60 -2.34 -52.30 8.83
CA ILE A 60 -2.11 -50.89 8.52
C ILE A 60 -2.82 -50.48 7.23
N SER A 61 -3.55 -49.37 7.26
CA SER A 61 -4.15 -48.76 6.08
C SER A 61 -3.10 -48.07 5.20
N GLN A 62 -3.45 -47.75 3.95
CA GLN A 62 -2.54 -47.01 3.06
C GLN A 62 -2.18 -45.63 3.63
N SER A 63 -3.16 -44.90 4.18
CA SER A 63 -2.94 -43.57 4.76
C SER A 63 -2.03 -43.62 5.99
N GLU A 64 -2.17 -44.64 6.84
CA GLU A 64 -1.27 -44.86 7.96
C GLU A 64 0.15 -45.20 7.48
N LEU A 65 0.29 -46.03 6.45
CA LEU A 65 1.59 -46.33 5.86
C LEU A 65 2.26 -45.08 5.27
N ASP A 66 1.52 -44.26 4.53
CA ASP A 66 2.03 -43.00 3.97
C ASP A 66 2.50 -42.05 5.09
N SER A 67 1.77 -42.00 6.21
CA SER A 67 2.18 -41.23 7.39
C SER A 67 3.47 -41.76 8.01
N LEU A 68 3.65 -43.08 8.10
CA LEU A 68 4.88 -43.70 8.61
C LEU A 68 6.08 -43.42 7.71
N ILE A 69 5.89 -43.54 6.39
CA ILE A 69 6.94 -43.23 5.42
C ILE A 69 7.40 -41.78 5.60
N TYR A 70 6.47 -40.84 5.73
CA TYR A 70 6.80 -39.45 5.96
C TYR A 70 7.57 -39.24 7.28
N LEU A 71 7.06 -39.78 8.39
CA LEU A 71 7.66 -39.64 9.72
C LEU A 71 9.08 -40.23 9.79
N ASP A 72 9.33 -41.35 9.11
CA ASP A 72 10.66 -41.98 9.05
C ASP A 72 11.57 -41.26 8.04
N SER A 73 11.06 -40.76 6.91
CA SER A 73 11.87 -40.07 5.88
C SER A 73 12.50 -38.76 6.34
N ASP A 74 11.84 -38.07 7.28
CA ASP A 74 12.32 -36.80 7.85
C ASP A 74 13.34 -37.02 8.98
N THR A 75 13.72 -38.28 9.25
CA THR A 75 14.58 -38.64 10.39
C THR A 75 15.64 -39.67 10.02
N GLY A 76 16.88 -39.46 10.47
CA GLY A 76 17.85 -40.55 10.57
C GLY A 76 17.37 -41.62 11.56
N ALA A 77 17.97 -42.82 11.54
CA ALA A 77 17.52 -44.03 12.23
C ALA A 77 17.21 -43.92 13.75
N ASN A 78 17.56 -42.82 14.42
CA ASN A 78 17.29 -42.55 15.84
C ASN A 78 16.67 -41.16 16.14
N THR A 79 16.26 -40.41 15.13
CA THR A 79 15.63 -39.08 15.28
C THR A 79 14.10 -39.19 15.24
N ARG A 80 13.40 -38.20 15.81
CA ARG A 80 11.94 -38.13 15.82
C ARG A 80 11.48 -36.95 14.96
N ALA A 81 10.40 -37.11 14.21
CA ALA A 81 9.81 -36.04 13.42
C ALA A 81 9.11 -35.06 14.38
N ILE A 82 9.73 -33.90 14.60
CA ILE A 82 9.24 -32.87 15.52
C ILE A 82 8.71 -31.71 14.69
N PHE A 83 7.48 -31.31 14.97
CA PHE A 83 6.77 -30.26 14.25
C PHE A 83 6.60 -29.03 15.13
N ASN A 84 6.98 -27.87 14.61
CA ASN A 84 6.63 -26.61 15.26
C ASN A 84 5.13 -26.37 15.12
N TYR A 85 4.52 -25.71 16.11
CA TYR A 85 3.13 -25.27 15.98
C TYR A 85 2.97 -24.39 14.74
N THR A 86 1.87 -24.59 14.00
CA THR A 86 1.56 -23.90 12.73
C THR A 86 2.43 -24.27 11.52
N GLN A 87 3.32 -25.25 11.65
CA GLN A 87 4.04 -25.80 10.49
C GLN A 87 3.05 -26.39 9.47
N PRO A 88 3.29 -26.27 8.14
CA PRO A 88 2.36 -26.71 7.11
C PRO A 88 2.37 -28.25 6.91
N VAL A 89 2.08 -29.01 7.96
CA VAL A 89 2.08 -30.48 8.02
C VAL A 89 0.68 -31.06 8.28
N GLY A 90 -0.38 -30.30 7.98
CA GLY A 90 -1.76 -30.74 8.19
C GLY A 90 -2.15 -32.00 7.43
N PHE A 91 -1.47 -32.33 6.33
CA PHE A 91 -1.71 -33.57 5.59
C PHE A 91 -1.49 -34.84 6.44
N ILE A 92 -0.61 -34.80 7.45
CA ILE A 92 -0.38 -35.95 8.35
C ILE A 92 -1.64 -36.26 9.14
N LEU A 93 -2.27 -35.24 9.74
CA LEU A 93 -3.51 -35.41 10.49
C LEU A 93 -4.70 -35.74 9.59
N ASN A 94 -4.63 -35.36 8.31
CA ASN A 94 -5.60 -35.81 7.32
C ASN A 94 -5.50 -37.33 7.06
N TRP A 95 -4.28 -37.85 6.91
CA TRP A 95 -4.06 -39.30 6.75
C TRP A 95 -4.46 -40.10 7.99
N LEU A 96 -4.26 -39.53 9.18
CA LEU A 96 -4.56 -40.18 10.45
C LEU A 96 -5.98 -39.90 10.98
N SER A 97 -6.86 -39.33 10.15
CA SER A 97 -8.20 -38.90 10.59
C SER A 97 -9.11 -40.05 11.04
N GLU A 98 -8.96 -41.22 10.42
CA GLU A 98 -9.69 -42.45 10.76
C GLU A 98 -8.90 -43.39 11.69
N SER A 99 -7.66 -43.03 12.01
CA SER A 99 -6.78 -43.83 12.85
C SER A 99 -7.11 -43.69 14.33
N ARG A 100 -6.68 -44.68 15.11
CA ARG A 100 -6.72 -44.57 16.57
C ARG A 100 -5.66 -43.55 17.03
N LEU A 101 -6.12 -42.40 17.51
CA LEU A 101 -5.27 -41.34 18.03
C LEU A 101 -5.26 -41.28 19.56
N MET A 102 -4.11 -40.95 20.12
CA MET A 102 -3.95 -40.62 21.52
C MET A 102 -3.19 -39.31 21.66
N ILE A 103 -3.47 -38.54 22.71
CA ILE A 103 -2.79 -37.29 23.01
C ILE A 103 -2.05 -37.46 24.32
N LYS A 104 -0.77 -37.10 24.33
CA LYS A 104 0.08 -37.12 25.51
C LYS A 104 0.65 -35.74 25.74
N GLU A 105 0.17 -35.06 26.76
CA GLU A 105 0.76 -33.82 27.23
C GLU A 105 1.93 -34.11 28.17
N THR A 106 3.04 -33.39 28.04
CA THR A 106 4.26 -33.64 28.85
C THR A 106 4.00 -33.56 30.38
N ALA A 107 2.96 -32.83 30.81
CA ALA A 107 2.57 -32.71 32.21
C ALA A 107 1.81 -33.94 32.77
N TYR A 108 1.26 -34.79 31.90
CA TYR A 108 0.48 -35.97 32.28
C TYR A 108 1.23 -37.26 31.92
N ARG A 109 1.07 -38.30 32.74
CA ARG A 109 1.80 -39.57 32.53
C ARG A 109 1.14 -40.49 31.50
N GLU A 110 -0.19 -40.48 31.38
CA GLU A 110 -0.93 -41.41 30.53
C GLU A 110 -1.54 -40.70 29.31
N PRO A 111 -1.39 -41.25 28.09
CA PRO A 111 -2.04 -40.73 26.90
C PRO A 111 -3.57 -40.88 26.98
N VAL A 112 -4.30 -39.88 26.52
CA VAL A 112 -5.77 -39.88 26.47
C VAL A 112 -6.23 -40.10 25.04
N THR A 113 -7.32 -40.84 24.82
CA THR A 113 -7.87 -41.06 23.48
C THR A 113 -8.33 -39.75 22.85
N ALA A 114 -8.04 -39.58 21.58
CA ALA A 114 -8.49 -38.45 20.78
C ALA A 114 -9.12 -38.94 19.47
N SER A 115 -9.96 -38.10 18.89
CA SER A 115 -10.59 -38.37 17.59
C SER A 115 -10.57 -37.11 16.74
N VAL A 116 -10.38 -37.28 15.43
CA VAL A 116 -10.58 -36.20 14.47
C VAL A 116 -12.07 -36.08 14.17
N HIS A 117 -12.60 -34.86 14.23
CA HIS A 117 -13.97 -34.59 13.82
C HIS A 117 -14.09 -34.78 12.30
N PRO A 118 -15.12 -35.49 11.80
CA PRO A 118 -15.23 -35.82 10.38
C PRO A 118 -15.42 -34.58 9.50
N ASP A 119 -16.18 -33.61 10.00
CA ASP A 119 -16.46 -32.39 9.24
C ASP A 119 -15.38 -31.32 9.40
N THR A 120 -15.24 -30.53 8.34
CA THR A 120 -14.50 -29.26 8.40
C THR A 120 -15.38 -28.20 9.04
N ILE A 121 -14.85 -27.56 10.09
CA ILE A 121 -15.58 -26.61 10.94
C ILE A 121 -15.07 -25.21 10.66
N THR A 122 -15.98 -24.24 10.56
CA THR A 122 -15.59 -22.84 10.41
C THR A 122 -15.38 -22.21 11.78
N ILE A 123 -14.29 -21.45 11.95
CA ILE A 123 -14.07 -20.68 13.17
C ILE A 123 -14.38 -19.19 12.93
N ILE A 124 -15.12 -18.59 13.87
CA ILE A 124 -15.51 -17.19 13.84
C ILE A 124 -15.24 -16.52 15.20
N LEU A 125 -15.22 -15.20 15.21
CA LEU A 125 -15.12 -14.36 16.41
C LEU A 125 -16.45 -13.62 16.62
N ARG A 126 -17.06 -13.83 17.78
CA ARG A 126 -18.22 -13.05 18.23
C ARG A 126 -17.75 -11.91 19.12
N LEU A 127 -18.24 -10.71 18.87
CA LEU A 127 -17.96 -9.56 19.73
C LEU A 127 -19.04 -9.46 20.79
N ASN A 128 -18.67 -9.64 22.04
CA ASN A 128 -19.59 -9.61 23.18
C ASN A 128 -19.29 -8.43 24.10
N LYS A 129 -20.32 -7.95 24.78
CA LYS A 129 -20.18 -6.87 25.78
C LYS A 129 -19.76 -7.44 27.13
N GLY A 130 -18.65 -6.95 27.66
CA GLY A 130 -18.16 -7.25 29.01
C GLY A 130 -18.53 -6.15 30.01
N LYS A 131 -18.02 -6.26 31.24
CA LYS A 131 -18.24 -5.24 32.30
C LYS A 131 -17.51 -3.92 32.01
N ASN A 132 -16.31 -3.99 31.45
CA ASN A 132 -15.41 -2.84 31.26
C ASN A 132 -15.14 -2.51 29.78
N GLY A 133 -15.87 -3.14 28.85
CA GLY A 133 -15.62 -3.01 27.42
C GLY A 133 -16.26 -4.13 26.62
N TYR A 134 -15.55 -4.63 25.62
CA TYR A 134 -15.97 -5.73 24.77
C TYR A 134 -14.96 -6.87 24.85
N TYR A 135 -15.31 -8.07 24.42
CA TYR A 135 -14.36 -9.16 24.26
C TYR A 135 -14.69 -9.99 23.02
N LEU A 136 -13.67 -10.60 22.45
CA LEU A 136 -13.83 -11.51 21.32
C LEU A 136 -14.01 -12.93 21.85
N GLN A 137 -15.08 -13.59 21.44
CA GLN A 137 -15.40 -14.97 21.78
C GLN A 137 -15.20 -15.86 20.56
N PRO A 138 -14.12 -16.65 20.50
CA PRO A 138 -13.93 -17.64 19.45
C PRO A 138 -15.04 -18.70 19.53
N THR A 139 -15.64 -18.97 18.38
CA THR A 139 -16.78 -19.88 18.26
C THR A 139 -16.58 -20.77 17.03
N LEU A 140 -16.80 -22.07 17.22
CA LEU A 140 -16.84 -23.06 16.15
C LEU A 140 -18.26 -23.13 15.59
N VAL A 141 -18.38 -23.08 14.26
CA VAL A 141 -19.64 -23.26 13.52
C VAL A 141 -19.54 -24.54 12.69
N PHE A 142 -20.42 -25.47 12.98
CA PHE A 142 -20.52 -26.76 12.31
C PHE A 142 -21.36 -26.65 11.02
N PRO A 143 -21.23 -27.59 10.08
CA PRO A 143 -21.99 -27.56 8.82
C PRO A 143 -23.52 -27.58 8.99
N ASP A 144 -24.01 -28.09 10.12
CA ASP A 144 -25.43 -28.10 10.49
C ASP A 144 -25.91 -26.78 11.13
N ASN A 145 -25.05 -25.75 11.14
CA ASN A 145 -25.23 -24.46 11.81
C ASN A 145 -25.29 -24.53 13.35
N THR A 146 -24.96 -25.67 13.97
CA THR A 146 -24.74 -25.68 15.41
C THR A 146 -23.45 -24.92 15.75
N VAL A 147 -23.40 -24.35 16.96
CA VAL A 147 -22.28 -23.51 17.39
C VAL A 147 -21.73 -23.98 18.73
N MET A 148 -20.42 -23.89 18.89
CA MET A 148 -19.71 -24.23 20.14
C MET A 148 -18.71 -23.13 20.47
N GLU A 149 -18.89 -22.50 21.62
CA GLU A 149 -17.93 -21.51 22.12
C GLU A 149 -16.68 -22.18 22.69
N ILE A 150 -15.51 -21.61 22.36
CA ILE A 150 -14.23 -22.07 22.90
C ILE A 150 -13.97 -21.31 24.20
N ASN A 151 -14.17 -21.99 25.33
CA ASN A 151 -14.05 -21.42 26.67
C ASN A 151 -12.82 -21.93 27.45
N GLU A 152 -12.20 -22.99 26.96
CA GLU A 152 -11.00 -23.61 27.51
C GLU A 152 -9.81 -23.45 26.54
N PRO A 153 -8.57 -23.67 27.01
CA PRO A 153 -7.40 -23.61 26.14
C PRO A 153 -7.55 -24.52 24.91
N ALA A 154 -7.36 -23.94 23.73
CA ALA A 154 -7.28 -24.67 22.47
C ALA A 154 -5.85 -24.58 21.91
N LEU A 155 -5.45 -25.57 21.13
CA LEU A 155 -4.10 -25.64 20.57
C LEU A 155 -4.15 -25.81 19.07
N VAL A 156 -3.52 -24.89 18.34
CA VAL A 156 -3.39 -25.00 16.87
C VAL A 156 -2.16 -25.84 16.55
N LEU A 157 -2.37 -27.07 16.06
CA LEU A 157 -1.31 -28.03 15.82
C LEU A 157 -0.50 -27.67 14.57
N CYS A 158 -1.18 -27.42 13.45
CA CYS A 158 -0.53 -27.23 12.15
C CYS A 158 -1.31 -26.29 11.23
N ALA A 159 -0.69 -25.94 10.10
CA ALA A 159 -1.29 -25.23 8.99
C ALA A 159 -1.42 -26.14 7.76
N ASN A 160 -2.22 -25.71 6.78
CA ASN A 160 -2.39 -26.33 5.46
C ASN A 160 -2.66 -27.86 5.49
N PRO A 161 -3.89 -28.29 5.86
CA PRO A 161 -4.98 -27.50 6.45
C PRO A 161 -4.75 -27.21 7.95
N ILE A 162 -5.53 -26.27 8.51
CA ILE A 162 -5.46 -25.95 9.93
C ILE A 162 -6.12 -27.06 10.75
N TYR A 163 -5.40 -27.64 11.69
CA TYR A 163 -5.98 -28.53 12.70
C TYR A 163 -5.80 -27.95 14.09
N MET A 164 -6.88 -28.01 14.88
CA MET A 164 -6.93 -27.48 16.23
C MET A 164 -7.40 -28.57 17.20
N LEU A 165 -6.68 -28.73 18.31
CA LEU A 165 -7.07 -29.58 19.42
C LEU A 165 -7.89 -28.77 20.43
N TYR A 166 -9.09 -29.24 20.75
CA TYR A 166 -9.96 -28.69 21.78
C TYR A 166 -10.79 -29.80 22.44
N GLN A 167 -10.79 -29.86 23.78
CA GLN A 167 -11.50 -30.90 24.57
C GLN A 167 -11.26 -32.34 24.06
N GLN A 168 -9.98 -32.71 23.85
CA GLN A 168 -9.56 -34.03 23.37
C GLN A 168 -10.04 -34.41 21.95
N LYS A 169 -10.67 -33.48 21.23
CA LYS A 169 -11.04 -33.65 19.82
C LYS A 169 -10.18 -32.77 18.93
N ILE A 170 -9.82 -33.30 17.76
CA ILE A 170 -9.06 -32.58 16.74
C ILE A 170 -10.04 -32.13 15.66
N TYR A 171 -10.09 -30.83 15.41
CA TYR A 171 -10.99 -30.22 14.45
C TYR A 171 -10.21 -29.71 13.25
N ARG A 172 -10.66 -30.06 12.04
CA ARG A 172 -10.17 -29.42 10.81
C ARG A 172 -10.85 -28.05 10.69
N ILE A 173 -10.07 -26.99 10.73
CA ILE A 173 -10.58 -25.62 10.78
C ILE A 173 -10.52 -24.96 9.40
N ASN A 174 -11.66 -24.47 8.96
CA ASN A 174 -11.79 -23.51 7.87
C ASN A 174 -11.77 -22.09 8.43
N SER A 175 -10.85 -21.26 7.94
CA SER A 175 -10.64 -19.90 8.43
C SER A 175 -10.08 -19.02 7.33
N ALA A 176 -10.60 -17.80 7.22
CA ALA A 176 -10.02 -16.75 6.37
C ALA A 176 -8.69 -16.21 6.93
N LEU A 177 -8.45 -16.34 8.25
CA LEU A 177 -7.20 -15.97 8.90
C LEU A 177 -6.22 -17.16 8.98
N PRO A 178 -4.90 -16.91 8.91
CA PRO A 178 -3.89 -17.96 8.92
C PRO A 178 -3.77 -18.65 10.30
N ALA A 179 -3.24 -19.88 10.32
CA ALA A 179 -3.04 -20.66 11.55
C ALA A 179 -2.26 -19.92 12.64
N ILE A 180 -1.28 -19.08 12.25
CA ILE A 180 -0.48 -18.29 13.19
C ILE A 180 -1.30 -17.28 13.98
N PHE A 181 -2.35 -16.72 13.38
CA PHE A 181 -3.27 -15.83 14.09
C PHE A 181 -3.95 -16.57 15.23
N TRP A 182 -4.55 -17.73 14.94
CA TRP A 182 -5.24 -18.56 15.94
C TRP A 182 -4.29 -19.12 16.99
N ASN A 183 -3.09 -19.54 16.59
CA ASN A 183 -2.08 -19.98 17.55
C ASN A 183 -1.73 -18.87 18.54
N ASN A 184 -1.54 -17.63 18.06
CA ASN A 184 -1.26 -16.50 18.94
C ASN A 184 -2.48 -16.14 19.80
N TYR A 185 -3.69 -16.19 19.23
CA TYR A 185 -4.94 -15.93 19.94
C TYR A 185 -5.11 -16.87 21.14
N PHE A 186 -4.98 -18.18 20.94
CA PHE A 186 -5.22 -19.17 22.00
C PHE A 186 -4.06 -19.36 22.99
N ARG A 187 -2.84 -18.89 22.65
CA ARG A 187 -1.71 -18.91 23.60
C ARG A 187 -1.88 -17.90 24.73
N ILE A 188 -2.66 -16.85 24.51
CA ILE A 188 -2.99 -15.88 25.56
C ILE A 188 -4.05 -16.54 26.45
N ARG A 189 -3.69 -16.86 27.70
CA ARG A 189 -4.61 -17.55 28.63
C ARG A 189 -5.73 -16.65 29.17
N GLU A 190 -5.64 -15.35 28.95
CA GLU A 190 -6.65 -14.38 29.36
C GLU A 190 -7.61 -14.10 28.21
N LYS A 191 -8.90 -13.95 28.53
CA LYS A 191 -9.90 -13.49 27.55
C LYS A 191 -9.40 -12.19 26.93
N PHE A 192 -9.45 -12.08 25.61
CA PHE A 192 -9.08 -10.86 24.90
C PHE A 192 -10.16 -9.79 25.13
N GLU A 193 -9.99 -9.01 26.20
CA GLU A 193 -10.85 -7.87 26.53
C GLU A 193 -10.34 -6.60 25.85
N ILE A 194 -11.27 -5.81 25.33
CA ILE A 194 -11.08 -4.53 24.66
C ILE A 194 -11.71 -3.46 25.56
N PRO A 195 -10.91 -2.77 26.39
CA PRO A 195 -11.42 -1.72 27.26
C PRO A 195 -12.10 -0.60 26.47
N HIS A 196 -13.11 0.06 27.06
CA HIS A 196 -13.77 1.20 26.40
C HIS A 196 -12.81 2.32 25.97
N ALA A 197 -11.71 2.53 26.70
CA ALA A 197 -10.69 3.51 26.37
C ALA A 197 -9.93 3.19 25.08
N GLU A 198 -9.76 1.89 24.77
CA GLU A 198 -8.99 1.41 23.62
C GLU A 198 -9.88 1.07 22.42
N LEU A 199 -11.20 1.14 22.58
CA LEU A 199 -12.19 0.75 21.58
C LEU A 199 -11.98 1.48 20.23
N GLY A 200 -11.67 2.78 20.27
CA GLY A 200 -11.41 3.55 19.05
C GLY A 200 -10.15 3.10 18.32
N GLU A 201 -9.09 2.77 19.05
CA GLU A 201 -7.85 2.26 18.48
C GLU A 201 -8.03 0.84 17.93
N PHE A 202 -8.77 0.00 18.66
CA PHE A 202 -9.15 -1.33 18.21
C PHE A 202 -9.89 -1.32 16.88
N ILE A 203 -10.92 -0.49 16.76
CA ILE A 203 -11.69 -0.36 15.52
C ILE A 203 -10.82 0.12 14.37
N ARG A 204 -9.92 1.07 14.63
CA ARG A 204 -9.09 1.67 13.59
C ARG A 204 -7.97 0.74 13.11
N ILE A 205 -7.33 0.04 14.04
CA ILE A 205 -6.07 -0.69 13.76
C ILE A 205 -6.32 -2.19 13.64
N TYR A 206 -7.02 -2.80 14.60
CA TYR A 206 -7.08 -4.26 14.72
C TYR A 206 -8.30 -4.87 14.03
N LEU A 207 -9.46 -4.23 14.14
CA LEU A 207 -10.71 -4.73 13.57
C LEU A 207 -10.63 -5.04 12.07
N PRO A 208 -10.02 -4.19 11.20
CA PRO A 208 -9.91 -4.48 9.77
C PRO A 208 -9.26 -5.83 9.46
N HIS A 209 -8.34 -6.28 10.31
CA HIS A 209 -7.64 -7.55 10.14
C HIS A 209 -8.46 -8.77 10.57
N ILE A 210 -9.55 -8.60 11.33
CA ILE A 210 -10.41 -9.70 11.79
C ILE A 210 -11.82 -9.68 11.15
N LEU A 211 -12.15 -8.66 10.34
CA LEU A 211 -13.44 -8.59 9.62
C LEU A 211 -13.83 -9.90 8.91
N PRO A 212 -12.91 -10.65 8.26
CA PRO A 212 -13.27 -11.88 7.54
C PRO A 212 -13.77 -13.03 8.42
N VAL A 213 -13.48 -13.00 9.72
CA VAL A 213 -13.91 -14.04 10.69
C VAL A 213 -14.89 -13.50 11.73
N LEU A 214 -15.29 -12.23 11.63
CA LEU A 214 -16.23 -11.63 12.57
C LEU A 214 -17.65 -12.14 12.28
N ASP A 215 -18.38 -12.54 13.32
CA ASP A 215 -19.77 -13.02 13.22
C ASP A 215 -20.75 -11.84 13.10
N TRP A 216 -20.87 -11.26 11.90
CA TRP A 216 -21.69 -10.08 11.62
C TRP A 216 -23.16 -10.23 11.99
N GLU A 217 -23.70 -11.44 11.89
CA GLU A 217 -25.12 -11.71 12.13
C GLU A 217 -25.43 -11.85 13.63
N ASN A 218 -24.42 -12.11 14.47
CA ASN A 218 -24.58 -12.32 15.91
C ASN A 218 -23.69 -11.40 16.77
N LEU A 219 -23.50 -10.15 16.35
CA LEU A 219 -22.77 -9.11 17.10
C LEU A 219 -23.49 -8.64 18.39
N GLY A 220 -24.64 -9.23 18.71
CA GLY A 220 -25.46 -8.94 19.88
C GLY A 220 -26.40 -7.74 19.69
N GLU A 221 -27.53 -7.76 20.40
CA GLU A 221 -28.58 -6.73 20.32
C GLU A 221 -28.12 -5.33 20.77
N HIS A 222 -26.95 -5.25 21.41
CA HIS A 222 -26.40 -4.01 21.96
C HIS A 222 -25.62 -3.17 20.93
N ILE A 223 -25.45 -3.67 19.70
CA ILE A 223 -24.79 -2.97 18.60
C ILE A 223 -25.84 -2.56 17.58
N GLU A 224 -26.18 -1.27 17.59
CA GLU A 224 -27.15 -0.73 16.65
C GLU A 224 -26.58 -0.68 15.23
N GLN A 225 -27.41 -1.05 14.23
CA GLN A 225 -27.07 -0.88 12.82
C GLN A 225 -27.46 0.51 12.34
N ARG A 226 -26.57 1.14 11.57
CA ARG A 226 -26.77 2.44 10.95
C ARG A 226 -26.42 2.35 9.47
N THR A 227 -27.16 3.10 8.66
CA THR A 227 -26.99 3.23 7.21
C THR A 227 -26.74 4.70 6.83
N PRO A 228 -25.68 5.34 7.37
CA PRO A 228 -25.33 6.70 6.99
C PRO A 228 -24.97 6.77 5.50
N ARG A 229 -25.14 7.96 4.90
CA ARG A 229 -24.71 8.19 3.52
C ARG A 229 -23.20 8.43 3.47
N LEU A 230 -22.57 8.04 2.37
CA LEU A 230 -21.19 8.41 2.07
C LEU A 230 -21.11 9.94 1.95
N ALA A 231 -20.41 10.57 2.88
CA ALA A 231 -20.29 12.02 2.96
C ALA A 231 -19.10 12.53 2.15
N ASN A 232 -17.92 11.91 2.32
CA ASN A 232 -16.70 12.35 1.64
C ASN A 232 -15.82 11.16 1.21
N LYS A 233 -15.13 11.31 0.08
CA LYS A 233 -14.04 10.44 -0.37
C LYS A 233 -12.73 11.14 -0.02
N LEU A 234 -11.90 10.59 0.86
CA LEU A 234 -10.73 11.27 1.42
C LEU A 234 -9.44 10.61 0.93
N ILE A 235 -8.48 11.42 0.48
CA ILE A 235 -7.12 10.98 0.16
C ILE A 235 -6.15 11.72 1.08
N TYR A 236 -5.51 10.97 1.96
CA TYR A 236 -4.49 11.47 2.88
C TYR A 236 -3.11 11.30 2.25
N PHE A 237 -2.35 12.39 2.21
CA PHE A 237 -0.94 12.36 1.84
C PHE A 237 -0.05 12.55 3.06
N SER A 238 1.02 11.77 3.14
CA SER A 238 2.08 11.91 4.14
C SER A 238 3.45 11.55 3.53
N GLU A 239 4.52 11.95 4.19
CA GLU A 239 5.89 11.55 3.82
C GLU A 239 6.55 10.83 5.00
N TRP A 240 7.04 9.63 4.75
CA TRP A 240 7.81 8.86 5.73
C TRP A 240 9.07 8.29 5.07
N ASN A 241 10.22 8.43 5.72
CA ASN A 241 11.53 8.02 5.18
C ASN A 241 11.79 8.50 3.73
N ASN A 242 11.39 9.75 3.41
CA ASN A 242 11.47 10.35 2.07
C ASN A 242 10.61 9.67 0.98
N HIS A 243 9.67 8.81 1.35
CA HIS A 243 8.69 8.21 0.45
C HIS A 243 7.30 8.82 0.67
N LEU A 244 6.56 9.01 -0.43
CA LEU A 244 5.17 9.42 -0.40
C LEU A 244 4.31 8.24 0.07
N GLN A 245 3.52 8.45 1.12
CA GLN A 245 2.48 7.55 1.58
C GLN A 245 1.12 8.15 1.26
N ILE A 246 0.22 7.28 0.80
CA ILE A 246 -1.14 7.63 0.38
C ILE A 246 -2.09 6.70 1.12
N ASP A 247 -3.12 7.27 1.72
CA ASP A 247 -4.18 6.51 2.39
C ASP A 247 -5.55 6.99 1.90
N VAL A 248 -6.33 6.08 1.34
CA VAL A 248 -7.69 6.36 0.85
C VAL A 248 -8.72 5.91 1.88
N LYS A 249 -9.64 6.80 2.22
CA LYS A 249 -10.71 6.53 3.18
C LYS A 249 -12.07 7.04 2.67
N PHE A 250 -13.11 6.37 3.12
CA PHE A 250 -14.49 6.76 2.90
C PHE A 250 -15.09 7.23 4.21
N GLN A 251 -15.65 8.44 4.20
CA GLN A 251 -16.23 9.06 5.38
C GLN A 251 -17.76 8.95 5.33
N TYR A 252 -18.33 8.38 6.39
CA TYR A 252 -19.76 8.29 6.62
C TYR A 252 -20.10 9.11 7.87
N GLU A 253 -20.72 10.27 7.68
CA GLU A 253 -20.91 11.27 8.75
C GLU A 253 -19.58 11.59 9.45
N THR A 254 -19.41 11.16 10.71
CA THR A 254 -18.19 11.35 11.50
C THR A 254 -17.20 10.20 11.42
N TYR A 255 -17.55 9.09 10.77
CA TYR A 255 -16.77 7.85 10.77
C TYR A 255 -15.94 7.74 9.50
N GLU A 256 -14.64 7.46 9.63
CA GLU A 256 -13.76 7.19 8.50
C GLU A 256 -13.39 5.72 8.45
N PHE A 257 -13.55 5.09 7.29
CA PHE A 257 -13.13 3.72 7.05
C PHE A 257 -12.09 3.64 5.93
N PRO A 258 -11.09 2.76 6.04
CA PRO A 258 -10.15 2.55 4.94
C PRO A 258 -10.88 1.96 3.73
N ALA A 259 -10.44 2.34 2.54
CA ALA A 259 -11.00 1.86 1.27
C ALA A 259 -10.77 0.35 1.05
N TYR A 260 -9.74 -0.22 1.69
CA TYR A 260 -9.49 -1.66 1.76
C TYR A 260 -9.32 -2.14 3.22
N PRO A 261 -9.68 -3.40 3.54
CA PRO A 261 -10.34 -4.37 2.66
C PRO A 261 -11.74 -3.90 2.24
N ALA A 262 -12.16 -4.27 1.04
CA ALA A 262 -13.49 -3.93 0.56
C ALA A 262 -14.53 -4.62 1.45
N SER A 263 -15.43 -3.84 2.04
CA SER A 263 -16.43 -4.36 2.96
C SER A 263 -17.73 -3.58 2.81
N ASN A 264 -18.85 -4.29 2.87
CA ASN A 264 -20.19 -3.71 2.92
C ASN A 264 -20.58 -3.24 4.34
N ARG A 265 -19.81 -3.63 5.37
CA ARG A 265 -20.06 -3.29 6.77
C ARG A 265 -18.77 -2.95 7.50
N SER A 266 -18.83 -2.09 8.51
CA SER A 266 -17.70 -1.80 9.41
C SER A 266 -18.24 -1.45 10.80
N LEU A 267 -17.44 -1.60 11.86
CA LEU A 267 -17.84 -1.10 13.17
C LEU A 267 -17.30 0.30 13.39
N ALA A 268 -18.08 1.14 14.04
CA ALA A 268 -17.65 2.43 14.55
C ALA A 268 -17.98 2.54 16.03
N SER A 269 -17.23 3.37 16.76
CA SER A 269 -17.54 3.71 18.14
C SER A 269 -18.07 5.14 18.24
N ALA A 270 -19.07 5.34 19.09
CA ALA A 270 -19.42 6.67 19.59
C ALA A 270 -19.54 6.60 21.12
N GLY A 271 -18.57 7.21 21.81
CA GLY A 271 -18.43 7.06 23.25
C GLY A 271 -18.15 5.61 23.65
N LYS A 272 -19.04 5.01 24.44
CA LYS A 272 -18.91 3.62 24.94
C LYS A 272 -19.61 2.58 24.07
N ASN A 273 -20.36 3.02 23.07
CA ASN A 273 -21.20 2.15 22.25
C ASN A 273 -20.55 1.87 20.89
N LEU A 274 -20.81 0.68 20.37
CA LEU A 274 -20.47 0.27 19.02
C LEU A 274 -21.69 0.36 18.11
N TYR A 275 -21.42 0.65 16.84
CA TYR A 275 -22.42 0.71 15.78
C TYR A 275 -21.91 -0.06 14.58
N ILE A 276 -22.77 -0.86 13.96
CA ILE A 276 -22.51 -1.41 12.64
C ILE A 276 -22.87 -0.35 11.62
N ILE A 277 -21.90 0.06 10.83
CA ILE A 277 -22.08 0.98 9.72
C ILE A 277 -22.17 0.17 8.43
N ASN A 278 -23.35 0.17 7.82
CA ASN A 278 -23.54 -0.35 6.47
C ASN A 278 -22.96 0.66 5.47
N ARG A 279 -21.99 0.21 4.69
CA ARG A 279 -21.23 0.98 3.71
C ARG A 279 -21.84 0.80 2.33
N ASP A 280 -21.78 1.84 1.52
CA ASP A 280 -22.20 1.80 0.12
C ASP A 280 -21.13 1.10 -0.72
N ALA A 281 -21.21 -0.22 -0.79
CA ALA A 281 -20.22 -1.02 -1.51
C ALA A 281 -20.16 -0.69 -3.02
N GLY A 282 -21.27 -0.23 -3.60
CA GLY A 282 -21.33 0.11 -5.03
C GLY A 282 -20.56 1.40 -5.33
N GLU A 283 -20.85 2.47 -4.59
CA GLU A 283 -20.19 3.77 -4.75
C GLU A 283 -18.70 3.70 -4.37
N GLU A 284 -18.36 2.94 -3.32
CA GLU A 284 -16.97 2.71 -2.95
C GLU A 284 -16.21 1.93 -4.02
N GLU A 285 -16.82 0.93 -4.66
CA GLU A 285 -16.18 0.16 -5.72
C GLU A 285 -15.95 1.02 -6.96
N ALA A 286 -16.95 1.80 -7.39
CA ALA A 286 -16.78 2.76 -8.47
C ALA A 286 -15.64 3.74 -8.19
N SER A 287 -15.55 4.23 -6.94
CA SER A 287 -14.47 5.11 -6.50
C SER A 287 -13.10 4.42 -6.53
N ARG A 288 -13.01 3.15 -6.12
CA ARG A 288 -11.77 2.35 -6.21
C ARG A 288 -11.35 2.13 -7.66
N SER A 289 -12.26 1.72 -8.54
CA SER A 289 -11.98 1.54 -9.96
C SER A 289 -11.48 2.83 -10.61
N PHE A 290 -12.09 3.98 -10.30
CA PHE A 290 -11.63 5.28 -10.81
C PHE A 290 -10.21 5.61 -10.34
N LEU A 291 -9.85 5.31 -9.09
CA LEU A 291 -8.49 5.51 -8.59
C LEU A 291 -7.49 4.61 -9.33
N GLU A 292 -7.83 3.35 -9.57
CA GLU A 292 -6.98 2.41 -10.30
C GLU A 292 -6.76 2.83 -11.76
N GLU A 293 -7.82 3.24 -12.46
CA GLU A 293 -7.76 3.77 -13.84
C GLU A 293 -6.88 5.01 -13.94
N ASN A 294 -6.85 5.84 -12.89
CA ASN A 294 -6.02 7.03 -12.79
C ASN A 294 -4.64 6.74 -12.16
N GLY A 295 -4.25 5.47 -12.04
CA GLY A 295 -2.90 5.06 -11.68
C GLY A 295 -2.60 5.02 -10.19
N LEU A 296 -3.60 5.02 -9.31
CA LEU A 296 -3.44 4.77 -7.87
C LEU A 296 -3.90 3.34 -7.55
N LEU A 297 -2.95 2.44 -7.29
CA LEU A 297 -3.16 1.00 -7.16
C LEU A 297 -3.00 0.56 -5.70
N PHE A 298 -3.83 -0.36 -5.23
CA PHE A 298 -3.66 -0.98 -3.91
C PHE A 298 -2.98 -2.35 -4.04
N ARG A 299 -1.77 -2.51 -3.51
CA ARG A 299 -1.00 -3.77 -3.55
C ARG A 299 -0.23 -3.98 -2.25
N GLY A 300 -0.18 -5.23 -1.78
CA GLY A 300 0.59 -5.56 -0.58
C GLY A 300 0.16 -4.82 0.70
N GLY A 301 -1.09 -4.36 0.76
CA GLY A 301 -1.60 -3.59 1.90
C GLY A 301 -1.36 -2.08 1.85
N HIS A 302 -0.78 -1.56 0.76
CA HIS A 302 -0.45 -0.15 0.62
C HIS A 302 -0.92 0.42 -0.72
N TRP A 303 -1.19 1.72 -0.75
CA TRP A 303 -1.47 2.45 -1.99
C TRP A 303 -0.17 2.88 -2.67
N HIS A 304 -0.10 2.67 -3.97
CA HIS A 304 1.05 2.97 -4.80
C HIS A 304 0.63 3.71 -6.07
N ILE A 305 1.44 4.67 -6.48
CA ILE A 305 1.33 5.26 -7.81
C ILE A 305 1.90 4.25 -8.81
N ALA A 306 1.18 4.00 -9.90
CA ALA A 306 1.57 3.05 -10.93
C ALA A 306 2.93 3.43 -11.54
N ALA A 307 3.75 2.42 -11.84
CA ALA A 307 5.16 2.60 -12.20
C ALA A 307 5.41 3.41 -13.49
N ASN A 308 4.39 3.54 -14.35
CA ASN A 308 4.42 4.35 -15.56
C ASN A 308 4.32 5.86 -15.28
N TYR A 309 3.94 6.27 -14.06
CA TYR A 309 3.89 7.67 -13.67
C TYR A 309 5.13 8.10 -12.90
N ASN A 310 5.64 9.28 -13.24
CA ASN A 310 6.48 10.03 -12.32
C ASN A 310 5.60 10.58 -11.18
N TYR A 311 6.06 10.48 -9.93
CA TYR A 311 5.32 10.95 -8.75
C TYR A 311 4.87 12.42 -8.88
N LEU A 312 5.74 13.32 -9.33
CA LEU A 312 5.42 14.74 -9.45
C LEU A 312 4.43 15.00 -10.60
N ASP A 313 4.53 14.24 -11.70
CA ASP A 313 3.55 14.33 -12.80
C ASP A 313 2.18 13.81 -12.37
N TRP A 314 2.13 12.71 -11.60
CA TRP A 314 0.89 12.21 -11.04
C TRP A 314 0.25 13.23 -10.09
N MET A 315 1.04 13.81 -9.17
CA MET A 315 0.58 14.89 -8.28
C MET A 315 0.06 16.11 -9.06
N ARG A 316 0.70 16.47 -10.18
CA ARG A 316 0.30 17.62 -11.00
C ARG A 316 -0.94 17.37 -11.85
N LEU A 317 -1.02 16.20 -12.49
CA LEU A 317 -1.98 15.91 -13.56
C LEU A 317 -3.19 15.13 -13.09
N ILE A 318 -3.00 14.24 -12.11
CA ILE A 318 -4.03 13.31 -11.67
C ILE A 318 -4.76 13.81 -10.44
N VAL A 319 -4.06 14.32 -9.42
CA VAL A 319 -4.70 14.82 -8.20
C VAL A 319 -5.82 15.84 -8.48
N PRO A 320 -5.67 16.82 -9.40
CA PRO A 320 -6.77 17.72 -9.76
C PRO A 320 -7.96 17.04 -10.46
N LYS A 321 -7.74 15.88 -11.11
CA LYS A 321 -8.83 15.06 -11.65
C LYS A 321 -9.58 14.35 -10.52
N LEU A 322 -8.85 13.83 -9.53
CA LEU A 322 -9.46 13.21 -8.34
C LEU A 322 -10.31 14.24 -7.57
N GLU A 323 -9.81 15.46 -7.40
CA GLU A 323 -10.57 16.55 -6.77
C GLU A 323 -11.90 16.84 -7.50
N LYS A 324 -11.88 16.82 -8.84
CA LYS A 324 -13.10 17.02 -9.65
C LYS A 324 -14.11 15.87 -9.53
N GLU A 325 -13.64 14.65 -9.28
CA GLU A 325 -14.48 13.46 -9.05
C GLU A 325 -15.01 13.39 -7.61
N GLY A 326 -14.74 14.41 -6.79
CA GLY A 326 -15.25 14.51 -5.41
C GLY A 326 -14.32 13.93 -4.34
N PHE A 327 -13.07 13.61 -4.68
CA PHE A 327 -12.06 13.26 -3.68
C PHE A 327 -11.52 14.51 -2.99
N SER A 328 -11.62 14.58 -1.67
CA SER A 328 -11.00 15.63 -0.87
C SER A 328 -9.56 15.25 -0.52
N ILE A 329 -8.64 16.14 -0.87
CA ILE A 329 -7.21 15.95 -0.65
C ILE A 329 -6.79 16.54 0.70
N ILE A 330 -6.23 15.69 1.56
CA ILE A 330 -5.84 16.05 2.92
C ILE A 330 -4.32 16.00 3.08
N ASN A 331 -3.76 17.00 3.76
CA ASN A 331 -2.33 17.13 4.11
C ASN A 331 -1.34 17.31 2.95
N GLU A 332 -1.77 17.53 1.70
CA GLU A 332 -0.85 17.82 0.59
C GLU A 332 0.11 19.00 0.87
N HIS A 333 -0.38 20.04 1.56
CA HIS A 333 0.43 21.20 1.95
C HIS A 333 1.58 20.87 2.92
N LYS A 334 1.52 19.72 3.61
CA LYS A 334 2.56 19.26 4.55
C LYS A 334 3.68 18.48 3.86
N LEU A 335 3.49 18.10 2.60
CA LEU A 335 4.50 17.41 1.80
C LEU A 335 5.72 18.31 1.59
N GLN A 336 6.91 17.73 1.64
CA GLN A 336 8.17 18.45 1.48
C GLN A 336 8.80 18.15 0.13
N ARG A 337 8.81 16.88 -0.29
CA ARG A 337 9.46 16.44 -1.53
C ARG A 337 8.47 16.32 -2.69
N TYR A 338 7.23 15.99 -2.40
CA TYR A 338 6.21 15.69 -3.41
C TYR A 338 5.16 16.78 -3.58
N ARG A 339 5.27 17.90 -2.83
CA ARG A 339 4.39 19.05 -2.99
C ARG A 339 4.60 19.68 -4.37
N VAL A 340 3.52 19.92 -5.10
CA VAL A 340 3.54 20.50 -6.44
C VAL A 340 2.76 21.80 -6.48
N HIS A 341 3.37 22.87 -7.01
CA HIS A 341 2.64 24.07 -7.42
C HIS A 341 1.97 23.86 -8.76
N ARG A 342 0.66 24.05 -8.78
CA ARG A 342 -0.19 23.87 -9.96
C ARG A 342 -0.30 25.15 -10.80
N GLU A 343 0.16 26.28 -10.29
CA GLU A 343 0.16 27.55 -11.01
C GLU A 343 1.23 27.56 -12.10
N LYS A 344 0.86 28.02 -13.30
CA LYS A 344 1.80 28.10 -14.42
C LYS A 344 2.84 29.21 -14.17
N PRO A 345 4.14 28.92 -14.24
CA PRO A 345 5.18 29.94 -14.17
C PRO A 345 5.04 30.90 -15.36
N LYS A 346 5.20 32.20 -15.11
CA LYS A 346 5.14 33.25 -16.14
C LYS A 346 6.42 34.08 -16.12
N LEU A 347 7.12 34.13 -17.24
CA LEU A 347 8.23 35.06 -17.46
C LEU A 347 7.67 36.45 -17.78
N GLN A 348 8.02 37.44 -16.97
CA GLN A 348 7.65 38.84 -17.17
C GLN A 348 8.90 39.64 -17.48
N ILE A 349 8.89 40.39 -18.58
CA ILE A 349 9.99 41.26 -19.00
C ILE A 349 9.46 42.69 -19.09
N LYS A 350 10.19 43.64 -18.51
CA LYS A 350 9.95 45.07 -18.64
C LYS A 350 11.18 45.71 -19.27
N VAL A 351 10.97 46.50 -20.31
CA VAL A 351 12.04 47.17 -21.03
C VAL A 351 11.82 48.67 -20.97
N ARG A 352 12.90 49.41 -20.70
CA ARG A 352 12.91 50.87 -20.73
C ARG A 352 14.07 51.38 -21.56
N SER A 353 13.83 52.45 -22.32
CA SER A 353 14.90 53.09 -23.08
C SER A 353 15.70 54.04 -22.19
N GLY A 354 17.01 53.86 -22.14
CA GLY A 354 17.96 54.85 -21.66
C GLY A 354 18.49 55.73 -22.80
N ILE A 355 19.56 56.49 -22.51
CA ILE A 355 20.22 57.36 -23.51
C ILE A 355 21.03 56.49 -24.49
N ASP A 356 21.88 55.60 -23.98
CA ASP A 356 22.78 54.76 -24.80
C ASP A 356 22.54 53.24 -24.62
N TRP A 357 21.51 52.85 -23.87
CA TRP A 357 21.20 51.45 -23.57
C TRP A 357 19.72 51.20 -23.35
N LEU A 358 19.33 49.93 -23.37
CA LEU A 358 18.01 49.43 -22.99
C LEU A 358 18.13 48.78 -21.61
N ASP A 359 17.37 49.28 -20.64
CA ASP A 359 17.27 48.69 -19.31
C ASP A 359 16.19 47.59 -19.32
N LEU A 360 16.63 46.34 -19.12
CA LEU A 360 15.76 45.17 -19.09
C LEU A 360 15.61 44.70 -17.63
N LYS A 361 14.37 44.61 -17.16
CA LYS A 361 14.02 43.96 -15.90
C LYS A 361 13.22 42.71 -16.19
N TYR A 362 13.65 41.57 -15.69
CA TYR A 362 13.00 40.28 -15.93
C TYR A 362 12.78 39.55 -14.62
N ARG A 363 11.66 38.83 -14.53
CA ARG A 363 11.35 37.99 -13.37
C ARG A 363 10.42 36.86 -13.76
N ILE A 364 10.50 35.73 -13.06
CA ILE A 364 9.50 34.66 -13.19
C ILE A 364 8.59 34.72 -11.98
N THR A 365 7.28 34.67 -12.23
CA THR A 365 6.26 34.63 -11.19
C THR A 365 5.51 33.31 -11.23
N ILE A 366 5.31 32.71 -10.06
CA ILE A 366 4.45 31.54 -9.85
C ILE A 366 3.37 32.01 -8.88
N GLY A 367 2.18 32.28 -9.41
CA GLY A 367 1.14 33.00 -8.68
C GLY A 367 1.62 34.35 -8.15
N ARG A 368 1.77 34.45 -6.83
CA ARG A 368 2.21 35.66 -6.14
C ARG A 368 3.70 35.66 -5.81
N GLU A 369 4.38 34.53 -5.95
CA GLU A 369 5.79 34.39 -5.62
C GLU A 369 6.67 34.76 -6.81
N VAL A 370 7.81 35.38 -6.52
CA VAL A 370 8.84 35.72 -7.51
C VAL A 370 10.00 34.74 -7.33
N VAL A 371 10.40 34.09 -8.42
CA VAL A 371 11.51 33.13 -8.43
C VAL A 371 12.70 33.71 -9.18
N GLU A 372 13.88 33.54 -8.60
CA GLU A 372 15.13 33.96 -9.21
C GLU A 372 15.50 33.06 -10.39
N ILE A 373 15.72 33.66 -11.56
CA ILE A 373 16.08 32.96 -12.80
C ILE A 373 17.40 32.16 -12.70
N PRO A 374 18.48 32.65 -12.04
CA PRO A 374 19.71 31.87 -11.90
C PRO A 374 19.49 30.47 -11.31
N ASP A 375 18.62 30.35 -10.31
CA ASP A 375 18.32 29.08 -9.65
C ASP A 375 17.56 28.11 -10.55
N LEU A 376 16.63 28.65 -11.34
CA LEU A 376 15.88 27.88 -12.34
C LEU A 376 16.82 27.36 -13.44
N LEU A 377 17.70 28.22 -13.98
CA LEU A 377 18.64 27.84 -15.04
C LEU A 377 19.63 26.76 -14.59
N ARG A 378 20.12 26.82 -13.35
CA ARG A 378 20.98 25.76 -12.78
C ARG A 378 20.26 24.41 -12.72
N GLN A 379 18.97 24.41 -12.39
CA GLN A 379 18.17 23.18 -12.31
C GLN A 379 17.77 22.65 -13.71
N LEU A 380 17.51 23.54 -14.66
CA LEU A 380 17.19 23.21 -16.06
C LEU A 380 18.35 22.56 -16.82
N GLN A 381 19.61 22.92 -16.53
CA GLN A 381 20.78 22.29 -17.15
C GLN A 381 20.87 20.78 -16.88
N ASN A 382 20.20 20.29 -15.83
CA ASN A 382 20.13 18.86 -15.51
C ASN A 382 18.98 18.13 -16.24
N GLY A 383 18.28 18.78 -17.17
CA GLY A 383 17.18 18.21 -17.95
C GLY A 383 15.93 17.87 -17.13
N LYS A 384 15.80 18.43 -15.92
CA LYS A 384 14.66 18.16 -15.04
C LYS A 384 13.50 19.10 -15.38
N PRO A 385 12.29 18.59 -15.69
CA PRO A 385 11.14 19.43 -15.99
C PRO A 385 10.51 20.07 -14.73
N TYR A 386 10.92 19.61 -13.55
CA TYR A 386 10.51 20.16 -12.26
C TYR A 386 11.66 20.92 -11.63
N VAL A 387 11.34 22.10 -11.10
CA VAL A 387 12.26 22.92 -10.32
C VAL A 387 11.74 23.07 -8.90
N ARG A 388 12.65 22.89 -7.93
CA ARG A 388 12.34 23.07 -6.52
C ARG A 388 12.44 24.55 -6.13
N LEU A 389 11.39 25.04 -5.48
CA LEU A 389 11.29 26.40 -4.95
C LEU A 389 11.84 26.49 -3.52
N ALA A 390 12.04 27.72 -3.04
CA ALA A 390 12.56 28.00 -1.70
C ALA A 390 11.64 27.52 -0.57
N ASP A 391 10.32 27.45 -0.81
CA ASP A 391 9.33 26.90 0.13
C ASP A 391 9.31 25.36 0.18
N GLY A 392 10.19 24.70 -0.60
CA GLY A 392 10.35 23.25 -0.67
C GLY A 392 9.52 22.56 -1.75
N SER A 393 8.52 23.23 -2.30
CA SER A 393 7.63 22.69 -3.34
C SER A 393 8.30 22.56 -4.71
N ASN A 394 7.65 21.86 -5.64
CA ASN A 394 8.10 21.69 -7.02
C ASN A 394 7.16 22.40 -7.99
N VAL A 395 7.70 23.16 -8.93
CA VAL A 395 6.95 23.73 -10.06
C VAL A 395 7.33 22.99 -11.34
N TYR A 396 6.33 22.64 -12.14
CA TYR A 396 6.57 22.15 -13.49
C TYR A 396 6.84 23.33 -14.41
N LEU A 397 7.95 23.28 -15.14
CA LEU A 397 8.26 24.24 -16.19
C LEU A 397 7.82 23.66 -17.54
N PRO A 398 6.81 24.25 -18.21
CA PRO A 398 6.42 23.86 -19.55
C PRO A 398 7.60 23.95 -20.53
N GLU A 399 7.65 23.04 -21.50
CA GLU A 399 8.77 22.92 -22.44
C GLU A 399 9.02 24.22 -23.23
N ASP A 400 7.95 24.90 -23.63
CA ASP A 400 8.00 26.21 -24.27
C ASP A 400 8.72 27.25 -23.39
N LEU A 401 8.40 27.29 -22.10
CA LEU A 401 9.07 28.20 -21.17
C LEU A 401 10.53 27.78 -20.93
N GLN A 402 10.84 26.48 -20.89
CA GLN A 402 12.23 26.02 -20.77
C GLN A 402 13.06 26.50 -21.97
N GLN A 403 12.54 26.33 -23.19
CA GLN A 403 13.19 26.80 -24.41
C GLN A 403 13.37 28.32 -24.41
N GLN A 404 12.34 29.08 -24.00
CA GLN A 404 12.43 30.54 -23.85
C GLN A 404 13.55 30.94 -22.89
N LEU A 405 13.66 30.29 -21.74
CA LEU A 405 14.69 30.62 -20.74
C LEU A 405 16.10 30.25 -21.18
N LEU A 406 16.26 29.11 -21.87
CA LEU A 406 17.53 28.72 -22.44
C LEU A 406 17.98 29.69 -23.53
N ALA A 407 17.08 30.06 -24.45
CA ALA A 407 17.34 31.09 -25.45
C ALA A 407 17.73 32.42 -24.77
N PHE A 408 16.96 32.86 -23.77
CA PHE A 408 17.23 34.09 -23.03
C PHE A 408 18.62 34.08 -22.36
N SER A 409 19.08 32.92 -21.88
CA SER A 409 20.39 32.75 -21.24
C SER A 409 21.58 32.82 -22.19
N GLN A 410 21.36 32.70 -23.51
CA GLN A 410 22.42 32.84 -24.52
C GLN A 410 22.73 34.31 -24.80
N TYR A 411 21.72 35.18 -24.69
CA TYR A 411 21.85 36.60 -25.03
C TYR A 411 22.15 37.49 -23.82
N LEU A 412 21.86 37.03 -22.61
CA LEU A 412 22.00 37.79 -21.38
C LEU A 412 22.75 36.98 -20.33
N ASP A 413 23.58 37.63 -19.51
CA ASP A 413 24.18 37.00 -18.33
C ASP A 413 23.13 36.82 -17.22
N LEU A 414 22.24 35.87 -17.44
CA LEU A 414 21.22 35.47 -16.47
C LEU A 414 21.78 34.63 -15.32
N LYS A 415 23.06 34.20 -15.41
CA LYS A 415 23.68 33.35 -14.39
C LYS A 415 24.11 34.15 -13.15
N ASN A 416 24.46 35.41 -13.33
CA ASN A 416 24.86 36.32 -12.26
C ASN A 416 23.87 37.48 -12.01
N GLY A 417 22.87 37.65 -12.88
CA GLY A 417 21.96 38.79 -12.85
C GLY A 417 20.84 38.70 -11.80
N LYS A 418 20.65 39.78 -11.02
CA LYS A 418 19.56 39.94 -10.02
C LYS A 418 18.22 40.37 -10.64
N GLY A 419 17.87 39.82 -11.81
CA GLY A 419 16.62 40.19 -12.51
C GLY A 419 16.67 41.51 -13.28
N GLU A 420 17.86 42.10 -13.46
CA GLU A 420 18.07 43.32 -14.23
C GLU A 420 19.34 43.20 -15.08
N THR A 421 19.30 43.72 -16.30
CA THR A 421 20.45 43.76 -17.22
C THR A 421 20.32 44.91 -18.19
N ARG A 422 21.45 45.32 -18.78
CA ARG A 422 21.52 46.38 -19.77
C ARG A 422 21.96 45.82 -21.10
N LEU A 423 21.20 46.16 -22.14
CA LEU A 423 21.57 45.86 -23.52
C LEU A 423 22.03 47.15 -24.21
N PRO A 424 23.08 47.11 -25.04
CA PRO A 424 23.38 48.20 -25.96
C PRO A 424 22.18 48.48 -26.87
N MET A 425 22.05 49.71 -27.38
CA MET A 425 20.97 50.06 -28.32
C MET A 425 20.94 49.21 -29.59
N ALA A 426 22.09 48.69 -30.03
CA ALA A 426 22.20 47.73 -31.12
C ALA A 426 21.47 46.41 -30.84
N GLY A 427 21.20 46.09 -29.58
CA GLY A 427 20.40 44.93 -29.13
C GLY A 427 18.89 45.11 -29.29
N ILE A 428 18.42 46.13 -30.02
CA ILE A 428 16.99 46.30 -30.30
C ILE A 428 16.40 45.17 -31.16
N THR A 429 17.23 44.54 -32.01
CA THR A 429 16.86 43.35 -32.79
C THR A 429 16.52 42.18 -31.87
N LEU A 430 17.31 41.99 -30.81
CA LEU A 430 17.04 40.98 -29.79
C LEU A 430 15.70 41.23 -29.09
N LEU A 431 15.29 42.49 -28.87
CA LEU A 431 13.95 42.76 -28.30
C LEU A 431 12.82 42.27 -29.21
N GLN A 432 13.01 42.26 -30.53
CA GLN A 432 12.00 41.74 -31.47
C GLN A 432 11.89 40.21 -31.34
N ASP A 433 13.04 39.53 -31.29
CA ASP A 433 13.08 38.08 -31.04
C ASP A 433 12.42 37.74 -29.70
N LEU A 434 12.67 38.56 -28.67
CA LEU A 434 12.05 38.39 -27.35
C LEU A 434 10.53 38.63 -27.36
N GLN A 435 10.04 39.61 -28.12
CA GLN A 435 8.60 39.84 -28.28
C GLN A 435 7.89 38.65 -28.96
N ALA A 436 8.58 37.96 -29.88
CA ALA A 436 8.05 36.76 -30.51
C ALA A 436 8.00 35.56 -29.54
N LEU A 437 8.88 35.55 -28.53
CA LEU A 437 9.01 34.46 -27.57
C LEU A 437 8.06 34.56 -26.38
N THR A 438 7.59 35.74 -25.98
CA THR A 438 6.64 35.87 -24.85
C THR A 438 5.67 37.04 -24.98
N GLU A 439 4.40 36.78 -24.71
CA GLU A 439 3.32 37.79 -24.70
C GLU A 439 3.38 38.71 -23.46
N HIS A 440 4.31 38.46 -22.53
CA HIS A 440 4.42 39.16 -21.26
C HIS A 440 5.58 40.17 -21.20
N ILE A 441 5.95 40.74 -22.36
CA ILE A 441 6.88 41.87 -22.45
C ILE A 441 6.12 43.19 -22.37
N ARG A 442 6.54 44.07 -21.46
CA ARG A 442 6.05 45.45 -21.36
C ARG A 442 7.15 46.41 -21.77
N LEU A 443 6.89 47.16 -22.83
CA LEU A 443 7.74 48.26 -23.29
C LEU A 443 7.20 49.57 -22.73
N ASP A 444 8.09 50.50 -22.41
CA ASP A 444 7.67 51.89 -22.26
C ASP A 444 7.38 52.54 -23.63
N LYS A 445 6.76 53.72 -23.61
CA LYS A 445 6.37 54.43 -24.82
C LYS A 445 7.57 54.72 -25.73
N GLN A 446 8.71 55.09 -25.14
CA GLN A 446 9.92 55.46 -25.87
C GLN A 446 10.56 54.26 -26.56
N THR A 447 10.66 53.11 -25.87
CA THR A 447 11.15 51.86 -26.47
C THR A 447 10.22 51.37 -27.57
N ALA A 448 8.90 51.48 -27.39
CA ALA A 448 7.94 51.12 -28.44
C ALA A 448 8.12 51.98 -29.70
N GLU A 449 8.22 53.32 -29.55
CA GLU A 449 8.47 54.24 -30.66
C GLU A 449 9.83 53.97 -31.33
N LEU A 450 10.86 53.61 -30.56
CA LEU A 450 12.18 53.28 -31.07
C LEU A 450 12.15 51.99 -31.92
N ILE A 451 11.43 50.96 -31.47
CA ILE A 451 11.26 49.72 -32.23
C ILE A 451 10.51 49.99 -33.54
N GLU A 452 9.46 50.81 -33.51
CA GLU A 452 8.72 51.17 -34.72
C GLU A 452 9.58 51.99 -35.69
N LYS A 453 10.40 52.93 -35.20
CA LYS A 453 11.38 53.65 -36.05
C LYS A 453 12.38 52.69 -36.69
N TYR A 454 12.85 51.70 -35.94
CA TYR A 454 13.76 50.68 -36.45
C TYR A 454 13.09 49.80 -37.52
N ARG A 455 11.83 49.39 -37.30
CA ARG A 455 11.04 48.62 -38.30
C ARG A 455 10.73 49.41 -39.56
N ALA A 456 10.47 50.71 -39.42
CA ALA A 456 10.17 51.61 -40.53
C ALA A 456 11.43 52.12 -41.26
N PHE A 457 12.62 51.76 -40.79
CA PHE A 457 13.87 52.13 -41.43
C PHE A 457 14.09 51.28 -42.68
N ASP A 458 14.07 51.93 -43.84
CA ASP A 458 14.24 51.29 -45.15
C ASP A 458 15.64 51.60 -45.74
N ALA A 459 15.97 52.89 -45.85
CA ALA A 459 17.27 53.34 -46.30
C ALA A 459 17.63 54.72 -45.74
N ILE A 460 18.92 55.03 -45.73
CA ILE A 460 19.43 56.37 -45.44
C ILE A 460 19.02 57.30 -46.57
N ARG A 461 18.31 58.37 -46.24
CA ARG A 461 17.77 59.29 -47.25
C ARG A 461 18.89 60.17 -47.77
N GLN A 462 18.91 60.37 -49.08
CA GLN A 462 19.85 61.32 -49.66
C GLN A 462 19.36 62.75 -49.39
N VAL A 463 20.19 63.54 -48.71
CA VAL A 463 19.86 64.91 -48.30
C VAL A 463 20.60 65.90 -49.18
N ALA A 464 19.90 66.86 -49.80
CA ALA A 464 20.59 67.87 -50.61
C ALA A 464 21.57 68.68 -49.74
N PRO A 465 22.79 68.99 -50.24
CA PRO A 465 23.73 69.81 -49.48
C PRO A 465 23.12 71.18 -49.11
N PRO A 466 23.38 71.70 -47.90
CA PRO A 466 22.87 73.02 -47.50
C PRO A 466 23.29 74.11 -48.48
N GLY A 467 22.41 75.06 -48.79
CA GLY A 467 22.69 76.11 -49.78
C GLY A 467 23.87 77.02 -49.45
N GLY A 468 24.35 77.05 -48.19
CA GLY A 468 25.56 77.77 -47.77
C GLY A 468 26.87 77.00 -47.98
N LEU A 469 26.83 75.78 -48.50
CA LEU A 469 28.02 74.98 -48.76
C LEU A 469 28.62 75.34 -50.13
N HIS A 470 29.68 76.12 -50.13
CA HIS A 470 30.43 76.48 -51.34
C HIS A 470 31.54 75.44 -51.64
N GLY A 471 31.14 74.22 -52.01
CA GLY A 471 32.06 73.17 -52.42
C GLY A 471 31.38 71.88 -52.85
N GLU A 472 32.00 71.11 -53.75
CA GLU A 472 31.50 69.81 -54.17
C GLU A 472 31.89 68.72 -53.15
N LEU A 473 30.89 68.05 -52.57
CA LEU A 473 31.12 66.93 -51.66
C LEU A 473 31.60 65.71 -52.44
N ARG A 474 32.73 65.13 -52.04
CA ARG A 474 33.14 63.80 -52.51
C ARG A 474 32.12 62.76 -52.08
N SER A 475 32.02 61.64 -52.79
CA SER A 475 31.00 60.61 -52.56
C SER A 475 30.90 60.17 -51.10
N TYR A 476 32.02 59.98 -50.39
CA TYR A 476 31.99 59.59 -48.97
C TYR A 476 31.51 60.72 -48.04
N GLN A 477 31.75 61.99 -48.38
CA GLN A 477 31.28 63.14 -47.61
C GLN A 477 29.78 63.33 -47.80
N LYS A 478 29.28 63.09 -49.01
CA LYS A 478 27.87 63.04 -49.32
C LYS A 478 27.16 61.91 -48.56
N HIS A 479 27.74 60.71 -48.55
CA HIS A 479 27.23 59.61 -47.71
C HIS A 479 27.28 59.93 -46.22
N GLY A 480 28.35 60.56 -45.73
CA GLY A 480 28.45 60.98 -44.33
C GLY A 480 27.42 62.05 -43.96
N MET A 481 27.11 62.97 -44.88
CA MET A 481 26.04 63.96 -44.71
C MET A 481 24.67 63.29 -44.70
N ASP A 482 24.43 62.33 -45.60
CA ASP A 482 23.19 61.56 -45.64
C ASP A 482 22.98 60.74 -44.34
N TRP A 483 24.05 60.32 -43.66
CA TRP A 483 23.98 59.65 -42.36
C TRP A 483 23.61 60.57 -41.18
N LEU A 484 23.94 61.86 -41.27
CA LEU A 484 23.77 62.82 -40.18
C LEU A 484 22.39 63.49 -40.16
N PHE A 485 21.69 63.48 -41.30
CA PHE A 485 20.38 64.11 -41.52
C PHE A 485 19.31 63.08 -41.83
#